data_AF-A0A1W9LCI8-F1
#
_entry.id   AF-A0A1W9LCI8-F1
#
_cell.length_a   1.000
_cell.length_b   1.000
_cell.length_c   1.000
_cell.angle_alpha   90.00
_cell.angle_beta   90.00
_cell.angle_gamma   90.00
#
_symmetry.space_group_name_H-M   'P 1'
#
loop_
_entity.id
_entity.type
_entity.pdbx_description
1 polymer ?
#
loop_
_entity_poly.entity_id
_entity_poly.type
_entity_poly.pdbx_seq_one_letter_code
_entity_poly.pdbx_strand_id
1 'polypeptide(L)'
;MLKYPVQRNLSNFIQEKNLVYFLLKIIFIIIWFTGLKNMARIPSTIVKYVRSLCAAKFFTSYLRVDARSTLVDWGGYSEHYGLKNLVIGQSVIEQVNFLEGLLPVTQTEILEFLRLESGHSAHVHIVPFQGEMWVLLFDATAEYEQQQMALQKTHELHLLLNQQSQLIRQLESAHNALLEEKRKLEVVMNLIPTSIPN
;
A
#
# COMPACT_ATOMS: atom_id res chain seq x y z
N MET A 1 -12.99 17.01 37.19
CA MET A 1 -13.62 16.42 35.99
C MET A 1 -12.71 16.71 34.80
N LEU A 2 -12.12 15.67 34.24
CA LEU A 2 -10.93 15.72 33.38
C LEU A 2 -11.22 16.29 31.98
N LYS A 3 -10.35 17.22 31.55
CA LYS A 3 -10.22 17.74 30.19
C LYS A 3 -9.82 16.60 29.24
N TYR A 4 -10.62 16.31 28.22
CA TYR A 4 -10.19 15.54 27.06
C TYR A 4 -9.28 16.42 26.19
N PRO A 5 -8.03 16.04 25.91
CA PRO A 5 -7.25 16.71 24.88
C PRO A 5 -7.67 16.19 23.51
N VAL A 6 -7.99 17.15 22.65
CA VAL A 6 -8.10 17.11 21.18
C VAL A 6 -7.40 15.88 20.58
N GLN A 7 -8.21 14.94 20.06
CA GLN A 7 -7.75 13.93 19.11
C GLN A 7 -7.18 14.65 17.89
N ARG A 8 -5.85 14.80 17.83
CA ARG A 8 -5.16 15.09 16.57
C ARG A 8 -5.47 13.93 15.63
N ASN A 9 -6.24 14.23 14.61
CA ASN A 9 -6.71 13.33 13.57
C ASN A 9 -5.56 12.48 13.02
N LEU A 10 -5.55 11.16 13.32
CA LEU A 10 -4.54 10.22 12.82
C LEU A 10 -4.54 10.17 11.28
N SER A 11 -5.69 10.41 10.65
CA SER A 11 -5.81 10.53 9.18
C SER A 11 -4.93 11.63 8.61
N ASN A 12 -4.86 12.80 9.25
CA ASN A 12 -4.03 13.92 8.77
C ASN A 12 -2.54 13.63 8.93
N PHE A 13 -2.12 12.91 9.97
CA PHE A 13 -0.72 12.54 10.18
C PHE A 13 -0.25 11.45 9.19
N ILE A 14 -1.14 10.52 8.85
CA ILE A 14 -0.91 9.47 7.86
C ILE A 14 -0.88 10.06 6.43
N GLN A 15 -1.73 11.05 6.16
CA GLN A 15 -1.79 11.73 4.86
C GLN A 15 -0.60 12.67 4.63
N GLU A 16 -0.11 13.38 5.66
CA GLU A 16 1.09 14.23 5.56
C GLU A 16 2.36 13.41 5.26
N LYS A 17 2.55 12.26 5.90
CA LYS A 17 3.73 11.42 5.64
C LYS A 17 3.71 10.77 4.26
N ASN A 18 2.55 10.33 3.80
CA ASN A 18 2.36 9.81 2.44
C ASN A 18 2.56 10.91 1.39
N LEU A 19 2.13 12.15 1.65
CA LEU A 19 2.35 13.26 0.72
C LEU A 19 3.84 13.61 0.60
N VAL A 20 4.58 13.64 1.71
CA VAL A 20 6.03 13.89 1.68
C VAL A 20 6.75 12.74 0.95
N TYR A 21 6.37 11.49 1.19
CA TYR A 21 6.94 10.34 0.50
C TYR A 21 6.62 10.35 -1.00
N PHE A 22 5.37 10.63 -1.38
CA PHE A 22 4.93 10.76 -2.76
C PHE A 22 5.62 11.93 -3.48
N LEU A 23 5.76 13.08 -2.82
CA LEU A 23 6.50 14.23 -3.35
C LEU A 23 8.00 13.92 -3.49
N LEU A 24 8.59 13.19 -2.55
CA LEU A 24 9.97 12.73 -2.67
C LEU A 24 10.14 11.67 -3.77
N LYS A 25 9.19 10.76 -3.94
CA LYS A 25 9.16 9.75 -5.02
C LYS A 25 9.06 10.46 -6.37
N ILE A 26 8.20 11.47 -6.49
CA ILE A 26 8.09 12.34 -7.67
C ILE A 26 9.38 13.13 -7.91
N ILE A 27 9.97 13.75 -6.89
CA ILE A 27 11.22 14.50 -7.03
C ILE A 27 12.36 13.58 -7.45
N PHE A 28 12.44 12.36 -6.91
CA PHE A 28 13.46 11.37 -7.26
C PHE A 28 13.26 10.86 -8.69
N ILE A 29 12.02 10.56 -9.09
CA ILE A 29 11.66 10.23 -10.47
C ILE A 29 12.03 11.40 -11.40
N ILE A 30 11.70 12.65 -11.06
CA ILE A 30 12.04 13.82 -11.89
C ILE A 30 13.56 14.01 -12.02
N ILE A 31 14.31 13.81 -10.92
CA ILE A 31 15.78 13.92 -10.91
C ILE A 31 16.45 12.80 -11.74
N TRP A 32 15.89 11.60 -11.78
CA TRP A 32 16.48 10.45 -12.49
C TRP A 32 15.94 10.24 -13.92
N PHE A 33 14.68 10.61 -14.18
CA PHE A 33 13.98 10.35 -15.45
C PHE A 33 14.31 11.38 -16.53
N THR A 34 14.93 12.51 -16.17
CA THR A 34 15.23 13.56 -17.15
C THR A 34 16.72 13.82 -17.28
N GLY A 35 17.32 13.15 -18.26
CA GLY A 35 18.46 13.69 -19.01
C GLY A 35 18.09 14.94 -19.82
N LEU A 36 17.35 15.90 -19.24
CA LEU A 36 17.02 17.17 -19.87
C LEU A 36 17.79 18.32 -19.23
N LYS A 37 18.70 18.86 -20.03
CA LYS A 37 19.07 20.26 -20.01
C LYS A 37 17.79 21.12 -19.99
N ASN A 38 17.61 21.88 -18.91
CA ASN A 38 16.72 23.04 -18.75
C ASN A 38 15.45 22.86 -17.88
N MET A 39 15.45 23.65 -16.80
CA MET A 39 14.40 24.04 -15.84
C MET A 39 14.09 23.05 -14.70
N ALA A 40 14.35 23.34 -13.41
CA ALA A 40 14.82 24.53 -12.70
C ALA A 40 16.23 24.27 -12.13
N ARG A 41 17.11 25.28 -12.09
CA ARG A 41 18.39 25.19 -11.37
C ARG A 41 18.11 25.12 -9.87
N ILE A 42 17.69 23.95 -9.39
CA ILE A 42 17.68 23.65 -7.97
C ILE A 42 19.14 23.80 -7.52
N PRO A 43 19.44 24.72 -6.58
CA PRO A 43 20.79 24.90 -6.09
C PRO A 43 21.35 23.55 -5.62
N SER A 44 22.60 23.27 -5.97
CA SER A 44 23.27 22.02 -5.60
C SER A 44 23.24 21.77 -4.09
N THR A 45 23.14 22.82 -3.27
CA THR A 45 22.91 22.75 -1.82
C THR A 45 21.57 22.11 -1.47
N ILE A 46 20.49 22.47 -2.15
CA ILE A 46 19.16 21.88 -1.92
C ILE A 46 19.17 20.41 -2.38
N VAL A 47 19.79 20.10 -3.52
CA VAL A 47 19.96 18.71 -3.96
C VAL A 47 20.75 17.89 -2.94
N LYS A 48 21.85 18.43 -2.41
CA LYS A 48 22.64 17.78 -1.36
C LYS A 48 21.84 17.57 -0.08
N TYR A 49 21.04 18.55 0.33
CA TYR A 49 20.19 18.47 1.52
C TYR A 49 19.05 17.46 1.38
N VAL A 50 18.34 17.48 0.24
CA VAL A 50 17.32 16.47 -0.06
C VAL A 50 17.96 15.09 -0.08
N ARG A 51 19.11 14.94 -0.75
CA ARG A 51 19.86 13.68 -0.76
C ARG A 51 20.27 13.22 0.64
N SER A 52 20.68 14.13 1.54
CA SER A 52 21.03 13.76 2.92
C SER A 52 19.80 13.35 3.74
N LEU A 53 18.67 14.04 3.56
CA LEU A 53 17.40 13.64 4.16
C LEU A 53 16.97 12.26 3.65
N CYS A 54 17.16 12.00 2.35
CA CYS A 54 16.84 10.71 1.77
C CYS A 54 17.73 9.60 2.31
N ALA A 55 19.05 9.79 2.30
CA ALA A 55 20.00 8.80 2.77
C ALA A 55 19.81 8.44 4.26
N ALA A 56 19.29 9.40 5.06
CA ALA A 56 19.02 9.19 6.48
C ALA A 56 17.67 8.51 6.77
N LYS A 57 16.74 8.49 5.80
CA LYS A 57 15.36 8.02 6.02
C LYS A 57 14.93 6.87 5.12
N PHE A 58 15.55 6.71 3.96
CA PHE A 58 15.17 5.72 2.98
C PHE A 58 16.32 4.74 2.80
N PHE A 59 16.04 3.48 3.10
CA PHE A 59 16.80 2.39 2.54
C PHE A 59 16.53 2.45 1.03
N THR A 60 17.59 2.65 0.26
CA THR A 60 17.55 2.71 -1.20
C THR A 60 18.78 2.01 -1.72
N SER A 61 18.61 1.24 -2.78
CA SER A 61 19.69 0.52 -3.44
C SER A 61 19.58 0.69 -4.94
N TYR A 62 20.72 0.60 -5.62
CA TYR A 62 20.77 0.64 -7.07
C TYR A 62 21.65 -0.48 -7.62
N LEU A 63 21.29 -0.97 -8.79
CA LEU A 63 22.09 -1.84 -9.64
C LEU A 63 22.20 -1.18 -11.00
N ARG A 64 23.42 -1.13 -11.54
CA ARG A 64 23.70 -0.68 -12.89
C ARG A 64 24.09 -1.89 -13.72
N VAL A 65 23.37 -2.11 -14.80
CA VAL A 65 23.44 -3.32 -15.61
C VAL A 65 23.68 -2.93 -17.06
N ASP A 66 24.58 -3.61 -17.75
CA ASP A 66 24.86 -3.35 -19.16
C ASP A 66 23.79 -3.95 -20.10
N ALA A 67 23.93 -3.70 -21.40
CA ALA A 67 23.04 -4.24 -22.42
C ALA A 67 23.04 -5.79 -22.50
N ARG A 68 24.00 -6.48 -21.87
CA ARG A 68 24.11 -7.95 -21.82
C ARG A 68 23.55 -8.52 -20.52
N SER A 69 22.87 -7.70 -19.70
CA SER A 69 22.39 -8.09 -18.37
C SER A 69 23.52 -8.44 -17.40
N THR A 70 24.71 -7.86 -17.59
CA THR A 70 25.85 -8.01 -16.67
C THR A 70 25.84 -6.90 -15.64
N LEU A 71 26.07 -7.23 -14.38
CA LEU A 71 26.18 -6.24 -13.32
C LEU A 71 27.47 -5.42 -13.48
N VAL A 72 27.32 -4.11 -13.70
CA VAL A 72 28.44 -3.17 -13.91
C VAL A 72 28.80 -2.44 -12.61
N ASP A 73 27.80 -2.05 -11.82
CA ASP A 73 27.99 -1.37 -10.54
C ASP A 73 26.78 -1.59 -9.64
N TRP A 74 26.95 -1.44 -8.34
CA TRP A 74 25.84 -1.48 -7.38
C TRP A 74 26.18 -0.73 -6.10
N GLY A 75 25.16 -0.30 -5.38
CA GLY A 75 25.36 0.39 -4.11
C GLY A 75 24.07 0.66 -3.34
N GLY A 76 24.22 1.37 -2.23
CA GLY A 76 23.14 1.61 -1.28
C GLY A 76 23.01 0.47 -0.26
N TYR A 77 21.79 0.25 0.22
CA TYR A 77 21.50 -0.76 1.25
C TYR A 77 21.08 -2.10 0.63
N SER A 78 21.89 -2.69 -0.25
CA SER A 78 21.54 -3.91 -1.00
C SER A 78 21.21 -5.08 -0.07
N GLU A 79 21.95 -5.20 1.04
CA GLU A 79 21.72 -6.21 2.07
C GLU A 79 20.36 -6.09 2.75
N HIS A 80 19.81 -4.87 2.88
CA HIS A 80 18.46 -4.63 3.42
C HIS A 80 17.41 -5.38 2.60
N TYR A 81 17.64 -5.46 1.30
CA TYR A 81 16.76 -6.13 0.34
C TYR A 81 17.06 -7.62 0.18
N GLY A 82 18.07 -8.16 0.88
CA GLY A 82 18.51 -9.54 0.72
C GLY A 82 19.45 -9.76 -0.47
N LEU A 83 19.84 -8.69 -1.17
CA LEU A 83 20.79 -8.74 -2.27
C LEU A 83 22.20 -8.73 -1.70
N LYS A 84 22.71 -9.93 -1.37
CA LYS A 84 24.04 -10.12 -0.77
C LYS A 84 25.03 -10.66 -1.79
N ASN A 85 26.31 -10.34 -1.59
CA ASN A 85 27.42 -10.89 -2.37
C ASN A 85 27.31 -10.65 -3.89
N LEU A 86 26.76 -9.50 -4.31
CA LEU A 86 26.67 -9.13 -5.72
C LEU A 86 28.07 -8.97 -6.34
N VAL A 87 28.34 -9.72 -7.40
CA VAL A 87 29.61 -9.77 -8.12
C VAL A 87 29.50 -8.96 -9.41
N ILE A 88 30.35 -7.94 -9.52
CA ILE A 88 30.51 -7.14 -10.74
C ILE A 88 31.10 -8.01 -11.85
N GLY A 89 30.61 -7.84 -13.07
CA GLY A 89 31.02 -8.61 -14.24
C GLY A 89 30.30 -9.94 -14.42
N GLN A 90 29.40 -10.30 -13.50
CA GLN A 90 28.54 -11.48 -13.59
C GLN A 90 27.12 -11.12 -14.04
N SER A 91 26.40 -12.10 -14.58
CA SER A 91 25.00 -11.95 -14.94
C SER A 91 24.19 -11.48 -13.74
N VAL A 92 23.42 -10.39 -13.89
CA VAL A 92 22.55 -9.90 -12.82
C VAL A 92 21.35 -10.84 -12.62
N ILE A 93 20.91 -11.51 -13.69
CA ILE A 93 19.75 -12.40 -13.68
C ILE A 93 20.04 -13.64 -12.82
N GLU A 94 21.28 -14.14 -12.84
CA GLU A 94 21.71 -15.28 -12.02
C GLU A 94 21.84 -14.94 -10.53
N GLN A 95 21.96 -13.65 -10.20
CA GLN A 95 22.17 -13.19 -8.82
C GLN A 95 20.91 -12.56 -8.22
N VAL A 96 19.96 -12.15 -9.04
CA VAL A 96 18.76 -11.41 -8.65
C VAL A 96 17.55 -12.00 -9.39
N ASN A 97 16.97 -13.03 -8.78
CA ASN A 97 15.93 -13.86 -9.38
C ASN A 97 14.74 -13.06 -9.94
N PHE A 98 14.30 -12.00 -9.27
CA PHE A 98 13.13 -11.23 -9.74
C PHE A 98 13.38 -10.46 -11.04
N LEU A 99 14.65 -10.28 -11.47
CA LEU A 99 14.98 -9.64 -12.75
C LEU A 99 14.91 -10.61 -13.93
N GLU A 100 14.82 -11.92 -13.64
CA GLU A 100 14.61 -12.93 -14.67
C GLU A 100 13.28 -12.70 -15.39
N GLY A 101 13.30 -12.72 -16.73
CA GLY A 101 12.13 -12.45 -17.56
C GLY A 101 11.72 -10.98 -17.64
N LEU A 102 12.32 -10.08 -16.85
CA LEU A 102 12.09 -8.64 -16.93
C LEU A 102 13.13 -7.94 -17.80
N LEU A 103 14.41 -8.33 -17.69
CA LEU A 103 15.49 -7.68 -18.44
C LEU A 103 15.74 -8.35 -19.81
N PRO A 104 16.12 -7.57 -20.83
CA PRO A 104 16.18 -6.10 -20.86
C PRO A 104 14.79 -5.45 -21.07
N VAL A 105 14.56 -4.25 -20.51
CA VAL A 105 13.35 -3.47 -20.79
C VAL A 105 13.63 -2.31 -21.75
N THR A 106 12.69 -2.01 -22.64
CA THR A 106 12.78 -0.90 -23.61
C THR A 106 12.24 0.42 -23.04
N GLN A 107 11.38 0.34 -22.03
CA GLN A 107 10.77 1.45 -21.34
C GLN A 107 10.93 1.29 -19.83
N THR A 108 10.62 2.33 -19.06
CA THR A 108 10.68 2.23 -17.61
C THR A 108 9.57 1.34 -17.08
N GLU A 109 9.94 0.34 -16.29
CA GLU A 109 9.01 -0.57 -15.62
C GLU A 109 9.05 -0.33 -14.10
N ILE A 110 7.88 -0.37 -13.46
CA ILE A 110 7.74 -0.16 -12.02
C ILE A 110 7.01 -1.37 -11.43
N LEU A 111 7.69 -2.08 -10.54
CA LEU A 111 7.09 -3.12 -9.73
C LEU A 111 6.80 -2.56 -8.35
N GLU A 112 5.53 -2.40 -8.03
CA GLU A 112 5.12 -1.89 -6.73
C GLU A 112 5.02 -3.01 -5.68
N PHE A 113 5.45 -2.70 -4.46
CA PHE A 113 5.35 -3.59 -3.30
C PHE A 113 5.94 -4.99 -3.50
N LEU A 114 6.99 -5.13 -4.31
CA LEU A 114 7.69 -6.40 -4.51
C LEU A 114 8.22 -6.91 -3.18
N ARG A 115 7.79 -8.11 -2.79
CA ARG A 115 8.28 -8.75 -1.57
C ARG A 115 9.57 -9.49 -1.86
N LEU A 116 10.60 -9.15 -1.12
CA LEU A 116 11.94 -9.70 -1.29
C LEU A 116 12.20 -10.80 -0.26
N GLU A 117 13.23 -11.60 -0.49
CA GLU A 117 13.61 -12.72 0.39
C GLU A 117 13.96 -12.27 1.81
N SER A 118 14.40 -11.02 1.97
CA SER A 118 14.64 -10.39 3.28
C SER A 118 13.38 -10.18 4.11
N GLY A 119 12.18 -10.34 3.54
CA GLY A 119 10.90 -10.06 4.18
C GLY A 119 10.40 -8.62 3.98
N HIS A 120 11.27 -7.72 3.53
CA HIS A 120 10.92 -6.34 3.19
C HIS A 120 10.13 -6.24 1.89
N SER A 121 9.34 -5.18 1.77
CA SER A 121 8.66 -4.81 0.54
C SER A 121 9.39 -3.64 -0.11
N ALA A 122 9.56 -3.66 -1.44
CA ALA A 122 10.21 -2.59 -2.17
C ALA A 122 9.43 -2.20 -3.43
N HIS A 123 9.46 -0.91 -3.76
CA HIS A 123 9.17 -0.47 -5.12
C HIS A 123 10.45 -0.64 -5.94
N VAL A 124 10.39 -1.44 -7.00
CA VAL A 124 11.51 -1.64 -7.92
C VAL A 124 11.24 -0.87 -9.21
N HIS A 125 12.16 0.01 -9.57
CA HIS A 125 12.09 0.79 -10.79
C HIS A 125 13.22 0.34 -11.71
N ILE A 126 12.87 -0.11 -12.92
CA ILE A 126 13.83 -0.51 -13.95
C ILE A 126 13.80 0.56 -15.03
N VAL A 127 14.90 1.30 -15.16
CA VAL A 127 15.00 2.48 -16.03
C VAL A 127 16.09 2.24 -17.08
N PRO A 128 15.75 2.14 -18.38
CA PRO A 128 16.76 2.17 -19.44
C PRO A 128 17.34 3.59 -19.57
N PHE A 129 18.66 3.73 -19.50
CA PHE A 129 19.35 5.01 -19.65
C PHE A 129 20.70 4.84 -20.36
N GLN A 130 20.90 5.57 -21.47
CA GLN A 130 22.14 5.58 -22.26
C GLN A 130 22.67 4.20 -22.69
N GLY A 131 21.77 3.24 -22.93
CA GLY A 131 22.14 1.87 -23.33
C GLY A 131 22.51 0.95 -22.16
N GLU A 132 22.42 1.45 -20.92
CA GLU A 132 22.48 0.67 -19.69
C GLU A 132 21.09 0.60 -19.03
N MET A 133 20.93 -0.34 -18.12
CA MET A 133 19.72 -0.55 -17.33
C MET A 133 20.01 -0.20 -15.87
N TRP A 134 19.18 0.65 -15.28
CA TRP A 134 19.26 1.02 -13.87
C TRP A 134 18.11 0.39 -13.12
N VAL A 135 18.44 -0.45 -12.13
CA VAL A 135 17.45 -1.03 -11.22
C VAL A 135 17.56 -0.29 -9.90
N LEU A 136 16.46 0.33 -9.46
CA LEU A 136 16.40 1.10 -8.22
C LEU A 136 15.39 0.43 -7.28
N LEU A 137 15.78 0.25 -6.03
CA LEU A 137 14.95 -0.34 -4.99
C LEU A 137 14.68 0.72 -3.92
N PHE A 138 13.40 0.94 -3.60
CA PHE A 138 12.97 1.84 -2.53
C PHE A 138 12.16 1.06 -1.51
N ASP A 139 12.48 1.21 -0.23
CA ASP A 139 11.77 0.50 0.82
C ASP A 139 10.32 0.97 0.92
N ALA A 140 9.41 0.05 0.67
CA ALA A 140 7.97 0.22 0.70
C ALA A 140 7.33 -0.57 1.85
N THR A 141 8.12 -1.13 2.78
CA THR A 141 7.63 -2.01 3.86
C THR A 141 6.59 -1.30 4.72
N ALA A 142 6.88 -0.08 5.17
CA ALA A 142 5.94 0.68 6.00
C ALA A 142 4.65 1.05 5.23
N GLU A 143 4.76 1.33 3.93
CA GLU A 143 3.62 1.64 3.08
C GLU A 143 2.74 0.39 2.87
N TYR A 144 3.37 -0.75 2.59
CA TYR A 144 2.72 -2.04 2.43
C TYR A 144 1.97 -2.43 3.71
N GLU A 145 2.61 -2.34 4.88
CA GLU A 145 1.97 -2.63 6.17
C GLU A 145 0.75 -1.74 6.42
N GLN A 146 0.85 -0.44 6.12
CA GLN A 146 -0.28 0.48 6.25
C GLN A 146 -1.44 0.11 5.32
N GLN A 147 -1.14 -0.25 4.07
CA GLN A 147 -2.14 -0.67 3.11
C GLN A 147 -2.82 -1.96 3.56
N GLN A 148 -2.06 -2.93 4.08
CA GLN A 148 -2.60 -4.16 4.65
C GLN A 148 -3.52 -3.87 5.84
N MET A 149 -3.12 -2.99 6.76
CA MET A 149 -3.98 -2.60 7.89
C MET A 149 -5.28 -1.93 7.43
N ALA A 150 -5.23 -1.09 6.39
CA ALA A 150 -6.41 -0.44 5.84
C ALA A 150 -7.36 -1.46 5.19
N LEU A 151 -6.83 -2.42 4.44
CA LEU A 151 -7.60 -3.51 3.84
C LEU A 151 -8.25 -4.39 4.92
N GLN A 152 -7.51 -4.75 5.98
CA GLN A 152 -8.04 -5.53 7.09
C GLN A 152 -9.25 -4.84 7.74
N LYS A 153 -9.12 -3.56 8.10
CA LYS A 153 -10.22 -2.78 8.70
C LYS A 153 -11.44 -2.70 7.78
N THR A 154 -11.20 -2.55 6.48
CA THR A 154 -12.27 -2.49 5.48
C THR A 154 -13.03 -3.82 5.44
N HIS A 155 -12.31 -4.94 5.44
CA HIS A 155 -12.91 -6.27 5.48
C HIS A 155 -13.72 -6.49 6.77
N GLU A 156 -13.18 -6.14 7.92
CA GLU A 156 -13.89 -6.23 9.21
C GLU A 156 -15.20 -5.43 9.21
N LEU A 157 -15.19 -4.22 8.64
CA LEU A 157 -16.41 -3.40 8.49
C LEU A 157 -17.45 -4.08 7.60
N HIS A 158 -17.03 -4.66 6.47
CA HIS A 158 -17.95 -5.41 5.60
C HIS A 158 -18.60 -6.58 6.32
N LEU A 159 -17.84 -7.33 7.14
CA LEU A 159 -18.38 -8.43 7.93
C LEU A 159 -19.45 -7.95 8.93
N LEU A 160 -19.18 -6.86 9.65
CA LEU A 160 -20.13 -6.30 10.62
C LEU A 160 -21.41 -5.79 9.95
N LEU A 161 -21.30 -5.10 8.81
CA LEU A 161 -22.46 -4.62 8.06
C LEU A 161 -23.33 -5.78 7.55
N ASN A 162 -22.69 -6.86 7.10
CA ASN A 162 -23.40 -8.06 6.68
C ASN A 162 -24.17 -8.72 7.85
N GLN A 163 -23.55 -8.81 9.02
CA GLN A 163 -24.20 -9.32 10.24
C GLN A 163 -25.38 -8.43 10.66
N GLN A 164 -25.19 -7.11 10.67
CA GLN A 164 -26.27 -6.17 10.98
C GLN A 164 -27.45 -6.33 10.02
N SER A 165 -27.18 -6.45 8.72
CA SER A 165 -28.21 -6.67 7.70
C SER A 165 -28.97 -7.98 7.92
N GLN A 166 -28.31 -9.04 8.38
CA GLN A 166 -28.96 -10.30 8.74
C GLN A 166 -29.86 -10.16 9.97
N LEU A 167 -29.40 -9.48 11.02
CA LEU A 167 -30.19 -9.25 12.23
C LEU A 167 -31.44 -8.40 11.94
N ILE A 168 -31.32 -7.37 11.11
CA ILE A 168 -32.46 -6.55 10.68
C ILE A 168 -33.51 -7.42 9.98
N ARG A 169 -33.08 -8.25 9.02
CA ARG A 169 -34.00 -9.17 8.33
C ARG A 169 -34.69 -10.16 9.27
N GLN A 170 -33.97 -10.66 10.28
CA GLN A 170 -34.55 -11.57 11.28
C GLN A 170 -35.54 -10.85 12.20
N LEU A 171 -35.25 -9.61 12.59
CA LEU A 171 -36.15 -8.80 13.40
C LEU A 171 -37.44 -8.49 12.63
N GLU A 172 -37.33 -8.10 11.36
CA GLU A 172 -38.46 -7.83 10.48
C GLU A 172 -39.34 -9.06 10.29
N SER A 173 -38.74 -10.23 10.06
CA SER A 173 -39.51 -11.48 9.89
C SER A 173 -40.22 -11.90 11.18
N ALA A 174 -39.55 -11.79 12.33
CA ALA A 174 -40.14 -12.08 13.64
C ALA A 174 -41.30 -11.11 13.96
N HIS A 175 -41.12 -9.82 13.69
CA HIS A 175 -42.16 -8.81 13.88
C HIS A 175 -43.40 -9.11 13.03
N ASN A 176 -43.21 -9.44 11.74
CA ASN A 176 -44.29 -9.78 10.84
C ASN A 176 -45.03 -11.06 11.29
N ALA A 177 -44.32 -12.07 11.78
CA ALA A 177 -44.92 -13.29 12.32
C ALA A 177 -45.78 -13.01 13.57
N LEU A 178 -45.29 -12.18 14.49
CA LEU A 178 -46.04 -11.79 15.69
C LEU A 178 -47.30 -10.97 15.35
N LEU A 179 -47.22 -10.07 14.37
CA LEU A 179 -48.39 -9.33 13.90
C LEU A 179 -49.45 -10.25 13.30
N GLU A 180 -49.02 -11.27 12.57
CA GLU A 180 -49.92 -12.28 12.01
C GLU A 180 -50.61 -13.10 13.11
N GLU A 181 -49.85 -13.54 14.12
CA GLU A 181 -50.39 -14.26 15.26
C GLU A 181 -51.38 -13.42 16.06
N LYS A 182 -51.02 -12.16 16.35
CA LYS A 182 -51.90 -11.20 17.03
C LYS A 182 -53.22 -11.03 16.27
N ARG A 183 -53.16 -10.86 14.94
CA ARG A 183 -54.37 -10.72 14.10
C ARG A 183 -55.26 -11.96 14.21
N LYS A 184 -54.68 -13.16 14.18
CA LYS A 184 -55.43 -14.42 14.35
C LYS A 184 -56.12 -14.49 15.71
N LEU A 185 -55.42 -14.12 16.79
CA LEU A 185 -55.99 -14.08 18.13
C LEU A 185 -57.12 -13.06 18.26
N GLU A 186 -56.99 -11.87 17.66
CA GLU A 186 -58.06 -10.86 17.62
C GLU A 186 -59.31 -11.36 16.88
N VAL A 187 -59.13 -12.07 15.76
CA VAL A 187 -60.24 -12.69 15.02
C VAL A 187 -60.92 -13.76 15.86
N VAL A 188 -60.17 -14.62 16.55
CA VAL A 188 -60.73 -15.66 17.42
C VAL A 188 -61.48 -15.05 18.61
N MET A 189 -60.94 -14.00 19.23
CA MET A 189 -61.55 -13.34 20.39
C MET A 189 -62.86 -12.62 20.04
N ASN A 190 -62.99 -12.08 18.82
CA ASN A 190 -64.23 -11.49 18.32
C ASN A 190 -65.31 -12.54 17.95
N LEU A 191 -64.96 -13.83 17.92
CA LEU A 191 -65.88 -14.95 17.65
C LEU A 191 -66.36 -15.64 18.93
N ILE A 192 -65.83 -15.28 20.11
CA ILE A 192 -66.34 -15.77 21.40
C ILE A 192 -67.53 -14.89 21.79
N PRO A 193 -68.77 -15.41 21.86
CA PRO A 193 -69.91 -14.62 22.28
C PRO A 193 -69.73 -14.19 23.74
N THR A 194 -69.86 -12.90 24.00
CA THR A 194 -70.02 -12.32 25.34
C THR A 194 -71.38 -12.74 25.93
N SER A 195 -71.51 -14.02 26.27
CA SER A 195 -72.59 -14.51 27.12
C SER A 195 -72.02 -14.80 28.51
N ILE A 196 -71.90 -13.76 29.33
CA ILE A 196 -71.97 -13.92 30.78
C ILE A 196 -73.39 -13.51 31.16
N PRO A 197 -74.31 -14.45 31.42
CA PRO A 197 -75.57 -14.11 32.07
C PRO A 197 -75.33 -13.92 33.57
N ASN A 198 -75.99 -12.90 34.12
CA ASN A 198 -76.14 -12.61 35.55
C ASN A 198 -76.56 -13.82 36.39
#